data_AF-A0A8D8I4U2-F1
#
_entry.id   AF-A0A8D8I4U2-F1
#
_cell.length_a   1.000
_cell.length_b   1.000
_cell.length_c   1.000
_cell.angle_alpha   90.00
_cell.angle_beta   90.00
_cell.angle_gamma   90.00
#
_symmetry.space_group_name_H-M   'P 1'
#
loop_
_entity.id
_entity.type
_entity.pdbx_description
1 polymer ?
#
loop_
_entity_poly.entity_id
_entity_poly.type
_entity_poly.pdbx_seq_one_letter_code
_entity_poly.pdbx_strand_id
1 'polypeptide(L)'
;SPNFPAYAEVLHSRSRRSVDSRRPQHTIQIRTVFPETWFWRNYTLDGRSTAMTIESVVPDTVTSWLVTGFALSPTLGLGIINQPRVFTVDQPFYIVANLPYSIKRDEVAVIRVTVFNFLGSPLTTSVTLFNKNNEFEFVEKSS
;
A
#
# COMPACT_ATOMS: atom_id res chain seq x y z
N SER A 1 14.20 27.41 -42.11
CA SER A 1 12.86 26.79 -42.07
C SER A 1 12.22 27.14 -40.74
N PRO A 2 11.06 27.81 -40.70
CA PRO A 2 10.59 28.55 -39.54
C PRO A 2 9.45 27.86 -38.76
N ASN A 3 9.32 28.28 -37.49
CA ASN A 3 8.12 28.41 -36.65
C ASN A 3 7.00 27.37 -36.69
N PHE A 4 6.73 26.79 -35.51
CA PHE A 4 5.37 26.73 -34.96
C PHE A 4 5.38 26.92 -33.43
N PRO A 5 4.85 28.04 -32.91
CA PRO A 5 4.28 28.10 -31.57
C PRO A 5 2.76 27.97 -31.67
N ALA A 6 2.10 27.21 -30.78
CA ALA A 6 0.69 27.45 -30.46
C ALA A 6 0.22 26.67 -29.21
N TYR A 7 0.03 27.44 -28.13
CA TYR A 7 -1.10 27.45 -27.19
C TYR A 7 -1.77 26.14 -26.76
N ALA A 8 -1.76 25.91 -25.44
CA ALA A 8 -2.72 25.06 -24.76
C ALA A 8 -4.14 25.61 -24.98
N GLU A 9 -5.01 24.82 -25.61
CA GLU A 9 -6.45 25.10 -25.65
C GLU A 9 -7.06 24.83 -24.27
N VAL A 10 -7.61 25.88 -23.66
CA VAL A 10 -8.61 25.76 -22.58
C VAL A 10 -9.93 25.36 -23.24
N LEU A 11 -10.25 24.06 -23.22
CA LEU A 11 -11.54 23.58 -23.70
C LEU A 11 -12.64 23.82 -22.66
N HIS A 12 -13.41 24.89 -22.83
CA HIS A 12 -14.81 24.90 -22.40
C HIS A 12 -15.65 24.31 -23.53
N SER A 13 -16.24 23.13 -23.35
CA SER A 13 -17.26 22.64 -24.28
C SER A 13 -18.51 22.11 -23.59
N ARG A 14 -19.62 22.60 -24.16
CA ARG A 14 -21.02 22.41 -23.81
C ARG A 14 -21.46 20.95 -23.91
N SER A 15 -22.40 20.60 -23.04
CA SER A 15 -23.18 19.37 -22.98
C SER A 15 -23.52 18.78 -24.37
N ARG A 16 -22.84 17.68 -24.72
CA ARG A 16 -23.37 16.65 -25.62
C ARG A 16 -23.73 15.43 -24.76
N ARG A 17 -25.01 15.04 -24.77
CA ARG A 17 -25.46 13.77 -24.20
C ARG A 17 -24.77 12.63 -24.95
N SER A 18 -23.76 12.03 -24.34
CA SER A 18 -23.22 10.73 -24.76
C SER A 18 -23.76 9.67 -23.84
N VAL A 19 -24.34 8.63 -24.45
CA VAL A 19 -24.78 7.37 -23.85
C VAL A 19 -23.80 6.94 -22.75
N ASP A 20 -24.28 6.91 -21.52
CA ASP A 20 -23.53 6.45 -20.34
C ASP A 20 -23.38 4.93 -20.41
N SER A 21 -22.38 4.49 -21.18
CA SER A 21 -21.83 3.15 -21.04
C SER A 21 -21.18 3.09 -19.67
N ARG A 22 -21.89 2.51 -18.70
CA ARG A 22 -21.40 2.20 -17.35
C ARG A 22 -20.03 1.55 -17.42
N ARG A 23 -18.97 2.36 -17.40
CA ARG A 23 -17.61 1.88 -17.15
C ARG A 23 -17.67 1.30 -15.74
N PRO A 24 -17.29 0.04 -15.50
CA PRO A 24 -17.15 -0.43 -14.13
C PRO A 24 -16.19 0.54 -13.45
N GLN A 25 -16.71 1.30 -12.47
CA GLN A 25 -15.85 2.16 -11.67
C GLN A 25 -14.89 1.24 -10.94
N HIS A 26 -13.67 1.14 -11.46
CA HIS A 26 -12.62 0.41 -10.81
C HIS A 26 -12.33 1.16 -9.51
N THR A 27 -12.89 0.68 -8.40
CA THR A 27 -12.67 1.28 -7.10
C THR A 27 -11.20 1.05 -6.76
N ILE A 28 -10.42 2.13 -6.72
CA ILE A 28 -9.02 2.07 -6.30
C ILE A 28 -9.02 1.74 -4.82
N GLN A 29 -8.59 0.52 -4.47
CA GLN A 29 -8.40 0.11 -3.08
C GLN A 29 -7.14 0.78 -2.55
N ILE A 30 -7.32 1.74 -1.64
CA ILE A 30 -6.21 2.45 -0.98
C ILE A 30 -5.79 1.61 0.22
N ARG A 31 -4.51 1.22 0.24
CA ARG A 31 -3.92 0.50 1.36
C ARG A 31 -3.74 1.44 2.54
N THR A 32 -4.23 1.02 3.70
CA THR A 32 -4.22 1.82 4.93
C THR A 32 -3.61 1.10 6.12
N VAL A 33 -3.34 -0.21 5.99
CA VAL A 33 -2.91 -1.06 7.10
C VAL A 33 -1.45 -1.48 6.91
N PHE A 34 -0.56 -0.79 7.63
CA PHE A 34 0.89 -1.03 7.62
C PHE A 34 1.45 -1.33 9.04
N PRO A 35 1.03 -2.42 9.68
CA PRO A 35 1.51 -2.76 11.02
C PRO A 35 2.94 -3.32 10.96
N GLU A 36 3.68 -3.21 12.07
CA GLU A 36 4.95 -3.93 12.24
C GLU A 36 4.72 -5.39 12.67
N THR A 37 3.63 -5.64 13.39
CA THR A 37 3.20 -6.97 13.85
C THR A 37 1.72 -7.14 13.57
N TRP A 38 1.34 -8.21 12.85
CA TRP A 38 -0.04 -8.47 12.45
C TRP A 38 -0.65 -9.71 13.11
N PHE A 39 0.19 -10.67 13.49
CA PHE A 39 -0.25 -11.98 13.98
C PHE A 39 0.30 -12.24 15.39
N TRP A 40 -0.49 -11.85 16.39
CA TRP A 40 -0.21 -12.09 17.81
C TRP A 40 -1.41 -12.78 18.47
N ARG A 41 -1.39 -14.12 18.53
CA ARG A 41 -2.53 -14.94 18.98
C ARG A 41 -2.06 -16.15 19.77
N ASN A 42 -2.88 -16.57 20.73
CA ASN A 42 -2.66 -17.78 21.53
C ASN A 42 -3.71 -18.83 21.16
N TYR A 43 -3.28 -20.10 21.13
CA TYR A 43 -4.13 -21.25 20.83
C TYR A 43 -3.88 -22.36 21.85
N THR A 44 -4.90 -23.16 22.13
CA THR A 44 -4.82 -24.29 23.06
C THR A 44 -5.26 -25.56 22.33
N LEU A 45 -4.41 -26.59 22.37
CA LEU A 45 -4.74 -27.92 21.84
C LEU A 45 -5.49 -28.70 22.92
N ASP A 46 -6.55 -29.40 22.53
CA ASP A 46 -7.40 -30.20 23.42
C ASP A 46 -6.77 -31.56 23.81
N GLY A 47 -5.53 -31.81 23.39
CA GLY A 47 -4.79 -33.05 23.63
C GLY A 47 -5.26 -34.25 22.81
N ARG A 48 -6.34 -34.12 22.03
CA ARG A 48 -6.82 -35.16 21.11
C ARG A 48 -6.20 -34.99 19.73
N SER A 49 -5.98 -33.74 19.31
CA SER A 49 -5.28 -33.43 18.07
C SER A 49 -3.81 -33.10 18.31
N THR A 50 -2.95 -33.58 17.42
CA THR A 50 -1.52 -33.26 17.38
C THR A 50 -1.22 -32.04 16.51
N ALA A 51 -2.22 -31.53 15.77
CA ALA A 51 -2.07 -30.40 14.85
C ALA A 51 -3.30 -29.49 14.88
N MET A 52 -3.08 -28.20 14.60
CA MET A 52 -4.13 -27.19 14.43
C MET A 52 -3.83 -26.33 13.20
N THR A 53 -4.84 -26.14 12.36
CA THR A 53 -4.79 -25.21 11.23
C THR A 53 -5.31 -23.86 11.67
N ILE A 54 -4.59 -22.79 11.33
CA ILE A 54 -4.94 -21.42 11.67
C ILE A 54 -5.02 -20.60 10.39
N GLU A 55 -6.12 -19.87 10.22
CA GLU A 55 -6.33 -18.97 9.10
C GLU A 55 -6.29 -17.52 9.58
N SER A 56 -5.61 -16.65 8.82
CA SER A 56 -5.57 -15.21 9.09
C SER A 56 -5.37 -14.44 7.79
N VAL A 57 -5.97 -13.25 7.69
CA VAL A 57 -5.81 -12.35 6.54
C VAL A 57 -4.53 -11.56 6.72
N VAL A 58 -3.66 -11.58 5.70
CA VAL A 58 -2.39 -10.88 5.74
C VAL A 58 -2.60 -9.38 5.46
N PRO A 59 -1.85 -8.47 6.11
CA PRO A 59 -1.90 -7.05 5.79
C PRO A 59 -1.49 -6.72 4.35
N ASP A 60 -1.92 -5.55 3.90
CA ASP A 60 -1.68 -5.04 2.54
C ASP A 60 -0.23 -4.58 2.27
N THR A 61 0.65 -4.72 3.28
CA THR A 61 2.05 -4.30 3.18
C THR A 61 2.81 -5.28 2.29
N VAL A 62 3.39 -4.79 1.19
CA VAL A 62 4.27 -5.54 0.30
C VAL A 62 5.62 -5.70 1.01
N THR A 63 5.73 -6.75 1.81
CA THR A 63 6.90 -7.06 2.62
C THR A 63 7.00 -8.57 2.85
N SER A 64 8.14 -8.99 3.40
CA SER A 64 8.34 -10.34 3.90
C SER A 64 8.03 -10.39 5.40
N TRP A 65 7.09 -11.24 5.77
CA TRP A 65 6.70 -11.50 7.14
C TRP A 65 7.43 -12.71 7.70
N LEU A 66 7.93 -12.58 8.92
CA LEU A 66 8.52 -13.67 9.70
C LEU A 66 7.49 -14.21 10.69
N VAL A 67 7.09 -15.46 10.54
CA VAL A 67 6.20 -16.17 11.46
C VAL A 67 7.03 -17.01 12.42
N THR A 68 6.90 -16.69 13.71
CA THR A 68 7.55 -17.40 14.81
C THR A 68 6.55 -17.64 15.95
N GLY A 69 6.92 -18.47 16.93
CA GLY A 69 6.06 -18.76 18.07
C GLY A 69 6.72 -19.66 19.11
N PHE A 70 6.02 -19.78 20.24
CA PHE A 70 6.38 -20.65 21.35
C PHE A 70 5.15 -21.43 21.83
N ALA A 71 5.38 -22.55 22.50
CA ALA A 71 4.36 -23.41 23.06
C ALA A 71 4.69 -23.73 24.53
N LEU A 72 3.66 -23.87 25.36
CA LEU A 72 3.79 -24.25 26.76
C LEU A 72 3.03 -25.55 27.01
N SER A 73 3.70 -26.52 27.64
CA SER A 73 3.12 -27.81 28.02
C SER A 73 3.41 -28.11 29.49
N PRO A 74 2.42 -28.58 30.28
CA PRO A 74 2.66 -29.01 31.65
C PRO A 74 3.66 -30.17 31.77
N THR A 75 3.76 -31.02 30.74
CA THR A 75 4.63 -32.21 30.74
C THR A 75 5.94 -32.01 30.00
N LEU A 76 5.94 -31.21 28.93
CA LEU A 76 7.11 -30.98 28.06
C LEU A 76 7.78 -29.61 28.28
N GLY A 77 7.18 -28.72 29.07
CA GLY A 77 7.72 -27.39 29.34
C GLY A 77 7.53 -26.41 28.17
N LEU A 78 8.50 -25.51 27.98
CA LEU A 78 8.53 -24.50 26.93
C LEU A 78 9.16 -25.05 25.65
N GLY A 79 8.43 -24.98 24.54
CA GLY A 79 8.95 -25.22 23.20
C GLY A 79 9.02 -23.93 22.39
N ILE A 80 10.06 -23.75 21.59
CA ILE A 80 10.19 -22.64 20.63
C ILE A 80 10.29 -23.26 19.23
N ILE A 81 9.71 -22.59 18.22
CA ILE A 81 9.83 -23.05 16.85
C ILE A 81 11.30 -23.01 16.38
N ASN A 82 11.82 -24.14 15.92
CA ASN A 82 13.23 -24.25 15.48
C ASN A 82 13.48 -23.57 14.12
N GLN A 83 12.47 -23.53 13.26
CA GLN A 83 12.56 -22.96 11.92
C GLN A 83 11.38 -22.00 11.70
N PRO A 84 11.58 -20.70 11.95
CA PRO A 84 10.63 -19.67 11.56
C PRO A 84 10.28 -19.76 10.08
N ARG A 85 9.05 -19.40 9.73
CA ARG A 85 8.59 -19.40 8.34
C ARG A 85 8.56 -17.99 7.81
N VAL A 86 9.13 -17.79 6.63
CA VAL A 86 9.06 -16.52 5.90
C VAL A 86 7.99 -16.64 4.84
N PHE A 87 7.15 -15.63 4.75
CA PHE A 87 6.13 -15.52 3.72
C PHE A 87 6.16 -14.09 3.17
N THR A 88 6.17 -13.95 1.84
CA THR A 88 6.30 -12.66 1.16
C THR A 88 4.97 -12.27 0.52
N VAL A 89 4.49 -11.08 0.85
CA VAL A 89 3.42 -10.41 0.11
C VAL A 89 4.08 -9.67 -1.04
N ASP A 90 3.74 -10.07 -2.27
CA ASP A 90 4.22 -9.39 -3.47
C ASP A 90 3.07 -8.75 -4.23
N GLN A 91 3.34 -7.58 -4.80
CA GLN A 91 2.45 -6.92 -5.72
C GLN A 91 3.28 -6.40 -6.89
N PRO A 92 2.94 -6.73 -8.14
CA PRO A 92 3.77 -6.39 -9.30
C PRO A 92 3.75 -4.89 -9.66
N PHE A 93 2.83 -4.11 -9.07
CA PHE A 93 2.75 -2.67 -9.26
C PHE A 93 2.31 -1.99 -7.96
N TYR A 94 3.17 -1.14 -7.40
CA TYR A 94 2.90 -0.46 -6.13
C TYR A 94 3.64 0.87 -6.01
N ILE A 95 3.28 1.65 -5.00
CA ILE A 95 3.83 2.96 -4.72
C ILE A 95 4.29 3.04 -3.26
N VAL A 96 5.43 3.65 -3.01
CA VAL A 96 6.00 3.87 -1.67
C VAL A 96 6.22 5.36 -1.48
N ALA A 97 5.65 5.92 -0.41
CA ALA A 97 5.90 7.29 0.01
C ALA A 97 6.94 7.28 1.15
N ASN A 98 8.06 7.96 0.94
CA ASN A 98 9.10 8.11 1.96
C ASN A 98 8.75 9.32 2.82
N LEU A 99 7.98 9.08 3.88
CA LEU A 99 7.55 10.11 4.82
C LEU A 99 8.59 10.26 5.94
N PRO A 100 9.00 11.49 6.27
CA PRO A 100 9.76 11.72 7.50
C PRO A 100 8.89 11.38 8.71
N TYR A 101 9.54 11.08 9.83
CA TYR A 101 8.84 10.76 11.09
C TYR A 101 7.86 11.87 11.52
N SER A 102 8.27 13.12 11.35
CA SER A 102 7.44 14.29 11.64
C SER A 102 7.84 15.46 10.76
N ILE A 103 6.89 16.35 10.48
CA ILE A 103 7.10 17.63 9.80
C ILE A 103 6.62 18.71 10.75
N LYS A 104 7.40 19.79 10.93
CA LYS A 104 6.92 20.90 11.74
C LYS A 104 5.93 21.72 10.93
N ARG A 105 4.95 22.27 11.64
CA ARG A 105 3.99 23.20 11.05
C ARG A 105 4.74 24.39 10.43
N ASP A 106 4.25 24.88 9.30
CA ASP A 106 4.77 26.03 8.56
C ASP A 106 6.16 25.80 7.91
N GLU A 107 6.63 24.55 7.82
CA GLU A 107 7.82 24.18 7.06
C GLU A 107 7.47 23.58 5.69
N VAL A 108 8.34 23.81 4.70
CA VAL A 108 8.26 23.16 3.40
C VAL A 108 8.99 21.82 3.47
N ALA A 109 8.26 20.73 3.24
CA ALA A 109 8.81 19.38 3.17
C ALA A 109 8.73 18.81 1.75
N VAL A 110 9.77 18.10 1.33
CA VAL A 110 9.78 17.37 0.06
C VAL A 110 9.48 15.90 0.33
N ILE A 111 8.28 15.46 -0.04
CA ILE A 111 7.91 14.04 0.03
C ILE A 111 8.35 13.34 -1.25
N ARG A 112 9.24 12.34 -1.10
CA ARG A 112 9.69 11.52 -2.22
C ARG A 112 8.80 10.29 -2.35
N VAL A 113 8.19 10.14 -3.51
CA VAL A 113 7.34 8.99 -3.84
C VAL A 113 7.99 8.18 -4.94
N THR A 114 8.03 6.86 -4.77
CA THR A 114 8.60 5.91 -5.74
C THR A 114 7.52 4.97 -6.22
N VAL A 115 7.36 4.86 -7.54
CA VAL A 115 6.46 3.89 -8.18
C VAL A 115 7.30 2.71 -8.65
N PHE A 116 6.92 1.52 -8.23
CA PHE A 116 7.54 0.26 -8.64
C PHE A 116 6.64 -0.42 -9.66
N ASN A 117 7.21 -0.70 -10.85
CA ASN A 117 6.56 -1.47 -11.90
C ASN A 117 7.40 -2.70 -12.23
N PHE A 118 6.95 -3.86 -11.79
CA PHE A 118 7.51 -5.17 -12.11
C PHE A 118 6.67 -5.91 -13.18
N LEU A 119 5.77 -5.20 -13.87
CA LEU A 119 5.08 -5.72 -15.05
C LEU A 119 6.05 -5.81 -16.23
N GLY A 120 5.77 -6.71 -17.17
CA GLY A 120 6.59 -6.89 -18.37
C GLY A 120 6.49 -5.75 -19.40
N SER A 121 5.79 -4.66 -19.09
CA SER A 121 5.59 -3.54 -19.99
C SER A 121 5.55 -2.17 -19.28
N PRO A 122 5.92 -1.08 -19.98
CA PRO A 122 5.74 0.27 -19.46
C PRO A 122 4.25 0.59 -19.27
N LEU A 123 3.93 1.32 -18.20
CA LEU A 123 2.57 1.76 -17.88
C LEU A 123 2.52 3.28 -17.72
N THR A 124 1.65 3.94 -18.47
CA THR A 124 1.31 5.34 -18.22
C THR A 124 0.43 5.42 -16.98
N THR A 125 0.90 6.09 -15.94
CA THR A 125 0.21 6.18 -14.66
C THR A 125 0.03 7.62 -14.21
N SER A 126 -1.04 7.88 -13.46
CA SER A 126 -1.28 9.15 -12.79
C SER A 126 -1.14 8.94 -11.29
N VAL A 127 -0.36 9.81 -10.65
CA VAL A 127 -0.16 9.81 -9.20
C VAL A 127 -0.80 11.07 -8.65
N THR A 128 -1.63 10.91 -7.63
CA THR A 128 -2.32 12.03 -6.97
C THR A 128 -2.13 11.90 -5.48
N LEU A 129 -1.75 13.01 -4.83
CA LEU A 129 -1.70 13.12 -3.38
C LEU A 129 -3.02 13.75 -2.89
N PHE A 130 -3.78 13.02 -2.08
CA PHE A 130 -5.08 13.47 -1.59
C PHE A 130 -4.94 14.34 -0.34
N ASN A 131 -5.56 15.52 -0.37
CA ASN A 131 -5.63 16.45 0.76
C ASN A 131 -7.05 16.49 1.35
N LYS A 132 -7.48 15.39 1.98
CA LYS A 132 -8.88 15.24 2.43
C LYS A 132 -9.28 16.24 3.53
N ASN A 133 -8.34 16.57 4.41
CA ASN A 133 -8.59 17.37 5.61
C ASN A 133 -8.03 18.81 5.49
N ASN A 134 -7.53 19.22 4.32
CA ASN A 134 -6.86 20.51 4.12
C ASN A 134 -5.67 20.74 5.08
N GLU A 135 -4.85 19.71 5.29
CA GLU A 135 -3.74 19.72 6.25
C GLU A 135 -2.41 20.22 5.66
N PHE A 136 -2.32 20.33 4.34
CA PHE A 136 -1.13 20.80 3.65
C PHE A 136 -1.49 21.61 2.40
N GLU A 137 -0.53 22.34 1.87
CA GLU A 137 -0.66 23.07 0.61
C GLU A 137 0.42 22.61 -0.35
N PHE A 138 0.08 22.53 -1.64
CA PHE A 138 1.08 22.28 -2.66
C PHE A 138 1.84 23.56 -2.92
N VAL A 139 3.16 23.51 -2.71
CA VAL A 139 4.04 24.60 -3.11
C VAL A 139 4.20 24.54 -4.62
N GLU A 140 3.75 25.58 -5.33
CA GLU A 140 4.04 25.72 -6.74
C GLU A 140 5.56 25.84 -6.92
N LYS A 141 6.13 25.01 -7.79
CA LYS A 141 7.50 25.22 -8.24
C LYS A 141 7.50 26.47 -9.12
N SER A 142 7.97 27.60 -8.59
CA SER A 142 8.36 28.75 -9.40
C SER A 142 9.38 28.26 -10.43
N SER A 143 8.97 28.16 -11.69
CA SER A 143 9.82 27.85 -12.84
C SER A 143 10.21 29.12 -13.56
#